data_AF-A0A1I5EBT9-F1
#
_entry.id   AF-A0A1I5EBT9-F1
#
_cell.length_a   1.000
_cell.length_b   1.000
_cell.length_c   1.000
_cell.angle_alpha   90.00
_cell.angle_beta   90.00
_cell.angle_gamma   90.00
#
_symmetry.space_group_name_H-M   'P 1'
#
loop_
_entity.id
_entity.type
_entity.pdbx_description
1 polymer ?
#
loop_
_entity_poly.entity_id
_entity_poly.type
_entity_poly.pdbx_seq_one_letter_code
_entity_poly.pdbx_strand_id
1 'polypeptide(L)'
;MKEVRCERCDNIIGMGCACPPDGSVPKAHLEERPVRQEWRRFPGNAILIKQNGKAHVPGACDHMTEDEVRPPKWGWILDPPPGKWDRISEGSPAVATGGNAQLRATSRCMTCMGTLGSW
;
A
#
# COMPACT_ATOMS: atom_id res chain seq x y z
N MET A 1 -46.05 11.52 -5.25
CA MET A 1 -45.41 11.01 -4.01
C MET A 1 -44.30 12.00 -3.68
N LYS A 2 -44.36 12.69 -2.54
CA LYS A 2 -43.33 13.69 -2.19
C LYS A 2 -42.06 12.95 -1.79
N GLU A 3 -40.94 13.25 -2.44
CA GLU A 3 -39.62 12.75 -2.06
C GLU A 3 -39.27 13.35 -0.70
N VAL A 4 -39.23 12.52 0.34
CA VAL A 4 -38.89 12.95 1.70
C VAL A 4 -37.39 12.70 1.88
N ARG A 5 -36.65 13.76 2.23
CA ARG A 5 -35.22 13.70 2.54
C ARG A 5 -34.99 13.57 4.04
N CYS A 6 -33.96 12.83 4.42
CA CYS A 6 -33.56 12.69 5.81
C CYS A 6 -32.94 13.99 6.33
N GLU A 7 -33.53 14.58 7.35
CA GLU A 7 -33.01 15.78 8.03
C GLU A 7 -31.63 15.60 8.70
N ARG A 8 -31.13 14.35 8.83
CA ARG A 8 -29.80 14.05 9.40
C ARG A 8 -28.68 13.87 8.37
N CYS A 9 -28.99 13.48 7.13
CA CYS A 9 -27.97 13.16 6.12
C CYS A 9 -28.33 13.58 4.68
N ASP A 10 -29.43 14.30 4.51
CA ASP A 10 -30.04 14.79 3.25
C ASP A 10 -30.39 13.72 2.19
N ASN A 11 -30.13 12.43 2.46
CA ASN A 11 -30.48 11.34 1.55
C ASN A 11 -32.00 11.06 1.50
N ILE A 12 -32.48 10.59 0.33
CA ILE A 12 -33.88 10.22 0.11
C ILE A 12 -34.24 8.97 0.93
N ILE A 13 -35.33 9.06 1.71
CA ILE A 13 -35.80 7.95 2.54
C ILE A 13 -36.27 6.79 1.65
N GLY A 14 -35.71 5.58 1.88
CA GLY A 14 -36.02 4.36 1.12
C GLY A 14 -34.99 3.97 0.03
N MET A 15 -34.00 4.82 -0.27
CA MET A 15 -32.94 4.53 -1.26
C MET A 15 -31.52 4.40 -0.65
N GLY A 16 -31.39 4.15 0.65
CA GLY A 16 -30.09 3.92 1.30
C GLY A 16 -29.78 4.78 2.52
N CYS A 17 -30.78 5.42 3.13
CA CYS A 17 -30.60 6.03 4.45
C CYS A 17 -30.40 4.93 5.50
N ALA A 18 -29.19 4.84 6.06
CA ALA A 18 -28.82 3.88 7.12
C ALA A 18 -28.84 4.52 8.53
N CYS A 19 -29.52 5.66 8.70
CA CYS A 19 -29.64 6.29 10.01
C CYS A 19 -30.38 5.35 10.97
N PRO A 20 -29.80 5.02 12.14
CA PRO A 20 -30.47 4.14 13.09
C PRO A 20 -31.75 4.79 13.62
N PRO A 21 -32.82 4.00 13.84
CA PRO A 21 -34.13 4.53 14.24
C PRO A 21 -34.12 5.20 15.62
N ASP A 22 -33.16 4.83 16.47
CA ASP A 22 -32.97 5.36 17.82
C ASP A 22 -32.32 6.77 17.84
N GLY A 23 -31.90 7.29 16.68
CA GLY A 23 -31.38 8.64 16.56
C GLY A 23 -29.97 8.87 17.09
N SER A 24 -29.28 7.79 17.44
CA SER A 24 -27.83 7.76 17.54
C SER A 24 -27.21 8.24 16.22
N VAL A 25 -26.14 9.03 16.29
CA VAL A 25 -25.30 9.29 15.10
C VAL A 25 -24.97 7.92 14.49
N PRO A 26 -25.17 7.68 13.18
CA PRO A 26 -24.57 6.52 12.57
C PRO A 26 -23.09 6.64 12.93
N LYS A 27 -22.55 5.64 13.65
CA LYS A 27 -21.11 5.50 13.70
C LYS A 27 -20.76 5.43 12.23
N ALA A 28 -20.26 6.54 11.69
CA ALA A 28 -19.39 6.45 10.56
C ALA A 28 -18.44 5.36 11.01
N HIS A 29 -18.52 4.20 10.36
CA HIS A 29 -17.28 3.63 9.95
C HIS A 29 -16.67 4.79 9.18
N LEU A 30 -15.90 5.63 9.90
CA LEU A 30 -14.66 6.11 9.36
C LEU A 30 -14.10 4.82 8.82
N GLU A 31 -14.36 4.58 7.53
CA GLU A 31 -13.39 3.91 6.69
C GLU A 31 -12.14 4.66 7.09
N GLU A 32 -11.41 4.05 8.02
CA GLU A 32 -10.13 4.52 8.47
C GLU A 32 -9.40 4.57 7.16
N ARG A 33 -9.38 5.75 6.51
CA ARG A 33 -8.59 5.99 5.32
C ARG A 33 -7.26 5.42 5.76
N PRO A 34 -6.80 4.28 5.22
CA PRO A 34 -5.73 3.53 5.84
C PRO A 34 -4.65 4.55 6.02
N VAL A 35 -4.33 4.86 7.29
CA VAL A 35 -3.37 5.91 7.61
C VAL A 35 -2.16 5.46 6.83
N ARG A 36 -1.87 6.13 5.70
CA ARG A 36 -0.80 5.68 4.81
C ARG A 36 0.39 5.58 5.72
N GLN A 37 0.83 4.35 5.98
CA GLN A 37 1.83 4.13 6.98
C GLN A 37 3.00 5.03 6.61
N GLU A 38 3.40 5.92 7.51
CA GLU A 38 4.50 6.83 7.21
C GLU A 38 5.78 6.00 7.14
N TRP A 39 6.27 5.76 5.93
CA TRP A 39 7.57 5.16 5.68
C TRP A 39 8.63 6.23 5.93
N ARG A 40 9.27 6.20 7.11
CA ARG A 40 10.26 7.18 7.56
C ARG A 40 11.70 6.71 7.36
N ARG A 41 11.94 5.40 7.41
CA ARG A 41 13.28 4.79 7.32
C ARG A 41 13.70 4.51 5.89
N PHE A 42 12.74 4.37 4.98
CA PHE A 42 12.99 4.04 3.58
C PHE A 42 12.47 5.16 2.67
N PRO A 43 13.30 5.67 1.75
CA PRO A 43 12.83 6.66 0.79
C PRO A 43 11.80 6.04 -0.16
N GLY A 44 10.87 6.84 -0.69
CA GLY A 44 9.75 6.36 -1.51
C GLY A 44 10.15 5.70 -2.83
N ASN A 45 11.41 5.84 -3.26
CA ASN A 45 11.99 5.19 -4.43
C ASN A 45 12.82 3.94 -4.08
N ALA A 46 12.97 3.58 -2.81
CA ALA A 46 13.72 2.38 -2.43
C ALA A 46 13.04 1.10 -2.95
N ILE A 47 13.86 0.08 -3.18
CA ILE A 47 13.40 -1.26 -3.55
C ILE A 47 13.64 -2.18 -2.36
N LEU A 48 12.55 -2.68 -1.77
CA LEU A 48 12.57 -3.62 -0.66
C LEU A 48 12.44 -5.05 -1.19
N ILE A 49 13.33 -5.92 -0.77
CA ILE A 49 13.48 -7.29 -1.27
C ILE A 49 13.14 -8.25 -0.15
N LYS A 50 12.04 -8.98 -0.32
CA LYS A 50 11.63 -10.05 0.60
C LYS A 50 12.39 -11.34 0.28
N GLN A 51 12.60 -12.19 1.28
CA GLN A 51 13.25 -13.50 1.14
C GLN A 51 12.70 -14.41 0.03
N ASN A 52 11.45 -14.22 -0.39
CA ASN A 52 10.83 -15.00 -1.48
C ASN A 52 11.16 -14.46 -2.89
N GLY A 53 12.07 -13.49 -3.00
CA GLY A 53 12.47 -12.90 -4.27
C GLY A 53 11.48 -11.90 -4.86
N LYS A 54 10.53 -11.39 -4.06
CA LYS A 54 9.60 -10.35 -4.49
C LYS A 54 10.08 -8.96 -4.08
N ALA A 55 10.07 -8.04 -5.03
CA ALA A 55 10.36 -6.62 -4.83
C ALA A 55 9.10 -5.83 -4.48
N HIS A 56 9.24 -4.90 -3.54
CA HIS A 56 8.23 -3.96 -3.10
C HIS A 56 8.81 -2.54 -3.03
N VAL A 57 7.92 -1.54 -3.05
CA VAL A 57 8.28 -0.13 -2.83
C VAL A 57 7.59 0.36 -1.55
N PRO A 58 8.29 1.11 -0.69
CA PRO A 58 7.72 1.70 0.53
C PRO A 58 6.40 2.43 0.25
N GLY A 59 5.34 2.06 0.96
CA GLY A 59 4.04 2.74 0.89
C GLY A 59 3.22 2.49 -0.37
N ALA A 60 3.72 1.68 -1.31
CA ALA A 60 3.02 1.38 -2.57
C ALA A 60 1.98 0.24 -2.44
N CYS A 61 2.07 -0.57 -1.38
CA CYS A 61 1.12 -1.63 -1.06
C CYS A 61 1.08 -1.89 0.44
N ASP A 62 -0.03 -2.45 0.92
CA ASP A 62 -0.26 -2.79 2.33
C ASP A 62 0.19 -4.22 2.72
N HIS A 63 0.96 -4.90 1.86
CA HIS A 63 1.45 -6.27 2.12
C HIS A 63 2.57 -6.36 3.16
N MET A 64 3.12 -5.22 3.55
CA MET A 64 4.24 -5.12 4.47
C MET A 64 4.19 -3.77 5.16
N THR A 65 4.70 -3.74 6.37
CA THR A 65 4.85 -2.54 7.18
C THR A 65 6.33 -2.19 7.34
N GLU A 66 6.66 -0.93 7.66
CA GLU A 66 8.05 -0.52 7.87
C GLU A 66 8.74 -1.32 9.00
N ASP A 67 7.98 -1.71 10.03
CA ASP A 67 8.50 -2.49 11.16
C ASP A 67 8.93 -3.90 10.76
N GLU A 68 8.22 -4.52 9.81
CA GLU A 68 8.52 -5.86 9.31
C GLU A 68 9.77 -5.91 8.43
N VAL A 69 10.14 -4.79 7.81
CA VAL A 69 11.27 -4.68 6.88
C VAL A 69 12.58 -4.66 7.66
N ARG A 70 13.01 -5.85 8.10
CA ARG A 70 14.22 -6.05 8.89
C ARG A 70 15.04 -7.25 8.39
N PRO A 71 16.38 -7.21 8.49
CA PRO A 71 17.21 -8.37 8.25
C PRO A 71 16.95 -9.47 9.30
N PRO A 72 17.22 -10.75 8.98
CA PRO A 72 17.72 -11.25 7.69
C PRO A 72 16.61 -11.51 6.66
N LYS A 73 15.33 -11.33 7.02
CA LYS A 73 14.18 -11.64 6.14
C LYS A 73 14.03 -10.65 4.98
N TRP A 74 14.60 -9.47 5.13
CA TRP A 74 14.56 -8.39 4.15
C TRP A 74 15.94 -7.85 3.81
N GLY A 75 16.09 -7.47 2.55
CA GLY A 75 17.17 -6.64 2.03
C GLY A 75 16.57 -5.46 1.27
N TRP A 76 17.40 -4.49 0.91
CA TRP A 76 16.91 -3.30 0.23
C TRP A 76 17.98 -2.64 -0.65
N ILE A 77 17.52 -1.78 -1.55
CA ILE A 77 18.31 -0.84 -2.33
C ILE A 77 17.72 0.54 -2.06
N LEU A 78 18.46 1.41 -1.36
CA LEU A 78 17.93 2.73 -0.97
C LEU A 78 17.95 3.75 -2.11
N ASP A 79 18.95 3.67 -2.99
CA ASP A 79 19.12 4.55 -4.14
C ASP A 79 19.28 3.71 -5.42
N PRO A 80 18.17 3.16 -5.96
CA PRO A 80 18.24 2.39 -7.20
C PRO A 80 18.40 3.31 -8.42
N PRO A 81 19.14 2.88 -9.46
CA PRO A 81 19.21 3.66 -10.70
C PRO A 81 17.82 3.77 -11.35
N PRO A 82 17.57 4.82 -12.16
CA PRO A 82 16.29 5.01 -12.84
C PRO A 82 15.94 3.80 -13.71
N GLY A 83 14.65 3.43 -13.70
CA GLY A 83 14.16 2.23 -14.39
C GLY A 83 14.60 0.89 -13.78
N LYS A 84 15.36 0.86 -12.66
CA LYS A 84 15.74 -0.40 -12.00
C LYS A 84 14.52 -1.19 -11.57
N TRP A 85 13.50 -0.52 -11.03
CA TRP A 85 12.23 -1.15 -10.65
C TRP A 85 11.61 -1.86 -11.85
N ASP A 86 11.47 -1.18 -12.98
CA ASP A 86 10.78 -1.73 -14.14
C ASP A 86 11.49 -2.92 -14.78
N ARG A 87 12.83 -2.95 -14.69
CA ARG A 87 13.67 -4.05 -15.23
C ARG A 87 13.66 -5.31 -14.37
N ILE A 88 13.09 -5.29 -13.16
CA ILE A 88 13.09 -6.46 -12.26
C ILE A 88 12.31 -7.61 -12.91
N SER A 89 13.04 -8.67 -13.19
CA SER A 89 12.57 -9.89 -13.84
C SER A 89 13.53 -11.04 -13.51
N GLU A 90 13.16 -12.27 -13.89
CA GLU A 90 14.05 -13.43 -13.74
C GLU A 90 15.38 -13.25 -14.47
N GLY A 91 15.36 -12.64 -15.66
CA GLY A 91 16.56 -12.36 -16.46
C GLY A 91 17.37 -11.14 -16.00
N SER A 92 16.80 -10.29 -15.16
CA SER A 92 17.47 -9.10 -14.61
C SER A 92 17.07 -8.89 -13.15
N PRO A 93 17.58 -9.72 -12.21
CA PRO A 93 17.25 -9.60 -10.81
C PRO A 93 17.83 -8.33 -10.18
N ALA A 94 17.11 -7.77 -9.21
CA ALA A 94 17.64 -6.74 -8.32
C ALA A 94 18.30 -7.40 -7.11
N VAL A 95 19.54 -7.01 -6.80
CA VAL A 95 20.29 -7.55 -5.65
C VAL A 95 20.29 -6.50 -4.53
N ALA A 96 20.00 -6.92 -3.31
CA ALA A 96 20.00 -6.04 -2.14
C ALA A 96 21.42 -5.51 -1.88
N THR A 97 21.52 -4.21 -1.56
CA THR A 97 22.78 -3.56 -1.17
C THR A 97 22.84 -3.26 0.33
N GLY A 98 21.70 -3.33 1.03
CA GLY A 98 21.62 -3.19 2.49
C GLY A 98 20.63 -4.19 3.11
N GLY A 99 20.64 -4.30 4.44
CA GLY A 99 19.89 -5.31 5.17
C GLY A 99 20.51 -6.69 4.95
N ASN A 100 19.75 -7.64 4.40
CA ASN A 100 20.31 -8.89 3.89
C ASN A 100 20.75 -8.74 2.41
N ALA A 101 22.04 -8.44 2.20
CA ALA A 101 22.64 -8.27 0.89
C ALA A 101 22.74 -9.56 0.04
N GLN A 102 22.37 -10.72 0.60
CA GLN A 102 22.31 -11.98 -0.16
C GLN A 102 20.97 -12.16 -0.89
N LEU A 103 19.98 -11.33 -0.60
CA LEU A 103 18.67 -11.42 -1.22
C LEU A 103 18.65 -10.80 -2.62
N ARG A 104 17.92 -11.46 -3.51
CA ARG A 104 17.69 -11.02 -4.89
C ARG A 104 16.21 -11.07 -5.22
N ALA A 105 15.68 -10.03 -5.85
CA ALA A 105 14.33 -9.99 -6.37
C ALA A 105 14.31 -10.32 -7.86
N THR A 106 13.51 -11.31 -8.24
CA THR A 106 13.29 -11.71 -9.65
C THR A 106 11.91 -11.30 -10.15
N SER A 107 11.06 -10.74 -9.29
CA SER A 107 9.71 -10.33 -9.66
C SER A 107 9.24 -9.17 -8.81
N ARG A 108 8.36 -8.35 -9.37
CA ARG A 108 7.72 -7.22 -8.70
C ARG A 108 6.44 -7.65 -7.98
N CYS A 109 6.07 -6.90 -6.94
CA CYS A 109 4.73 -6.99 -6.37
C CYS A 109 3.72 -6.39 -7.34
N MET A 110 2.65 -7.15 -7.66
CA MET A 110 1.62 -6.71 -8.61
C MET A 110 0.86 -5.46 -8.12
N THR A 111 0.58 -5.39 -6.81
CA THR A 111 -0.05 -4.19 -6.22
C THR A 111 0.85 -2.97 -6.34
N CYS A 112 2.15 -3.10 -6.05
CA CYS A 112 3.09 -1.99 -6.26
C CYS A 112 3.13 -1.55 -7.74
N MET A 113 3.12 -2.49 -8.70
CA MET A 113 3.09 -2.14 -10.12
C MET A 113 1.83 -1.32 -10.49
N GLY A 114 0.67 -1.69 -9.95
CA GLY A 114 -0.58 -0.95 -10.19
C GLY A 114 -0.59 0.45 -9.56
N THR A 115 0.03 0.62 -8.40
CA THR A 115 0.07 1.90 -7.67
C THR A 115 1.08 2.89 -8.23
N LEU A 116 2.25 2.42 -8.67
CA LEU A 116 3.39 3.29 -8.98
C LEU A 116 3.31 3.88 -10.39
N GLY A 117 2.70 3.20 -11.36
CA GLY A 117 2.90 3.58 -12.77
C GLY A 117 4.36 3.41 -13.21
N SER A 118 4.68 3.74 -14.47
CA SER A 118 6.04 3.62 -15.01
C SER A 118 6.94 4.77 -14.52
N TRP A 119 8.05 4.44 -13.86
CA TRP A 119 9.04 5.37 -13.29
C TRP A 119 10.44 5.17 -13.90
#